data_AF-A0A101Y1F5-F1
#
_entry.id   AF-A0A101Y1F5-F1
#
_cell.length_a   1.000
_cell.length_b   1.000
_cell.length_c   1.000
_cell.angle_alpha   90.00
_cell.angle_beta   90.00
_cell.angle_gamma   90.00
#
_symmetry.space_group_name_H-M   'P 1'
#
loop_
_entity.id
_entity.type
_entity.pdbx_description
1 polymer ?
#
loop_
_entity_poly.entity_id
_entity_poly.type
_entity_poly.pdbx_seq_one_letter_code
_entity_poly.pdbx_strand_id
1 'polypeptide(L)'
;MYELETGRFRTLQDFLRADAAELEIDIAQYPIVTEDESTSSHTDPYFLEKKTFGASVKAGGVTVSFCRNNGFSVGNEYFIDADTYETAERNKGYGTQAAAALIGYYLELGMVPLWETTQDNLASQRLALKLGFLPVEQYPVFTFELY
;
A
#
# COMPACT_ATOMS: atom_id res chain seq x y z
N MET A 1 -9.80 -7.70 8.13
CA MET A 1 -8.34 -7.61 8.32
C MET A 1 -7.64 -8.83 7.73
N TYR A 2 -6.45 -8.63 7.19
CA TYR A 2 -5.57 -9.70 6.73
C TYR A 2 -4.19 -9.61 7.40
N GLU A 3 -3.57 -10.77 7.63
CA GLU A 3 -2.21 -10.89 8.18
C GLU A 3 -1.25 -11.44 7.13
N LEU A 4 0.00 -10.98 7.15
CA LEU A 4 1.02 -11.37 6.18
C LEU A 4 1.72 -12.67 6.57
N GLU A 5 1.60 -13.70 5.74
CA GLU A 5 2.48 -14.87 5.82
C GLU A 5 3.84 -14.56 5.20
N THR A 6 4.81 -14.19 6.04
CA THR A 6 6.12 -13.70 5.59
C THR A 6 6.84 -14.69 4.66
N GLY A 7 6.74 -16.00 4.91
CA GLY A 7 7.36 -17.01 4.04
C GLY A 7 6.81 -17.01 2.61
N ARG A 8 5.48 -16.85 2.46
CA ARG A 8 4.84 -16.73 1.14
C ARG A 8 5.24 -15.44 0.45
N PHE A 9 5.25 -14.34 1.20
CA PHE A 9 5.67 -13.04 0.70
C PHE A 9 7.11 -13.06 0.18
N ARG A 10 8.08 -13.62 0.93
CA ARG A 10 9.48 -13.68 0.52
C ARG A 10 9.67 -14.47 -0.79
N THR A 11 8.96 -15.59 -0.92
CA THR A 11 8.97 -16.38 -2.17
C THR A 11 8.48 -15.55 -3.37
N LEU A 12 7.40 -14.78 -3.20
CA LEU A 12 6.91 -13.86 -4.23
C LEU A 12 7.92 -12.74 -4.52
N GLN A 13 8.49 -12.14 -3.47
CA GLN A 13 9.43 -11.03 -3.61
C GLN A 13 10.66 -11.41 -4.45
N ASP A 14 11.20 -12.61 -4.25
CA ASP A 14 12.32 -13.12 -5.04
C ASP A 14 11.93 -13.31 -6.51
N PHE A 15 10.72 -13.81 -6.78
CA PHE A 15 10.19 -13.92 -8.14
C PHE A 15 10.05 -12.55 -8.81
N LEU A 16 9.49 -11.56 -8.10
CA LEU A 16 9.26 -10.22 -8.65
C LEU A 16 10.57 -9.48 -8.95
N ARG A 17 11.62 -9.67 -8.12
CA ARG A 17 12.94 -9.09 -8.36
C ARG A 17 13.59 -9.61 -9.65
N ALA A 18 13.33 -10.87 -10.01
CA ALA A 18 13.83 -11.44 -11.26
C ALA A 18 13.13 -10.86 -12.51
N ASP A 19 11.88 -10.40 -12.36
CA ASP A 19 11.02 -9.89 -13.45
C ASP A 19 11.06 -8.35 -13.60
N ALA A 20 11.64 -7.64 -12.62
CA ALA A 20 11.61 -6.17 -12.54
C ALA A 20 12.54 -5.44 -13.53
N ALA A 21 13.12 -6.12 -14.54
CA ALA A 21 14.17 -5.56 -15.38
C ALA A 21 13.78 -4.32 -16.20
N GLU A 22 12.48 -4.08 -16.41
CA GLU A 22 11.95 -2.96 -17.20
C GLU A 22 11.25 -1.87 -16.37
N LEU A 23 11.11 -2.05 -15.05
CA LEU A 23 10.39 -1.11 -14.18
C LEU A 23 11.34 -0.34 -13.26
N GLU A 24 11.11 0.96 -13.14
CA GLU A 24 11.77 1.77 -12.11
C GLU A 24 10.91 1.76 -10.85
N ILE A 25 11.46 1.26 -9.75
CA ILE A 25 10.81 1.25 -8.45
C ILE A 25 11.58 2.19 -7.53
N ASP A 26 10.90 3.21 -7.00
CA ASP A 26 11.48 4.19 -6.10
C ASP A 26 10.82 4.10 -4.72
N ILE A 27 11.64 4.12 -3.67
CA ILE A 27 11.18 4.14 -2.28
C ILE A 27 11.61 5.46 -1.67
N ALA A 28 10.64 6.28 -1.31
CA ALA A 28 10.87 7.62 -0.80
C ALA A 28 9.90 7.95 0.33
N GLN A 29 10.13 9.09 0.99
CA GLN A 29 9.21 9.62 1.99
C GLN A 29 8.16 10.51 1.34
N TYR A 30 6.91 10.30 1.71
CA TYR A 30 5.75 11.02 1.21
C TYR A 30 4.94 11.61 2.36
N PRO A 31 4.33 12.79 2.17
CA PRO A 31 3.38 13.33 3.13
C PRO A 31 2.25 12.34 3.43
N ILE A 32 1.88 12.21 4.70
CA ILE A 32 0.70 11.43 5.12
C ILE A 32 -0.58 12.13 4.67
N VAL A 33 -0.60 13.47 4.75
CA VAL A 33 -1.67 14.32 4.24
C VAL A 33 -1.29 14.80 2.85
N THR A 34 -2.14 14.56 1.85
CA THR A 34 -1.90 15.02 0.49
C THR A 34 -2.08 16.55 0.36
N GLU A 35 -1.54 17.15 -0.71
CA GLU A 35 -1.68 18.59 -0.94
C GLU A 35 -3.16 19.03 -1.00
N ASP A 36 -4.02 18.22 -1.61
CA ASP A 36 -5.45 18.51 -1.70
C ASP A 36 -6.12 18.53 -0.31
N GLU A 37 -5.79 17.56 0.54
CA GLU A 37 -6.30 17.44 1.93
C GLU A 37 -5.72 18.51 2.87
N SER A 38 -4.54 19.05 2.55
CA SER A 38 -3.86 20.06 3.37
C SER A 38 -4.63 21.39 3.45
N THR A 39 -5.52 21.64 2.50
CA THR A 39 -6.33 22.88 2.42
C THR A 39 -7.61 22.82 3.26
N SER A 40 -7.96 21.64 3.80
CA SER A 40 -9.13 21.47 4.65
C SER A 40 -8.94 22.15 6.00
N SER A 41 -9.94 22.92 6.45
CA SER A 41 -9.97 23.53 7.78
C SER A 41 -10.07 22.50 8.92
N HIS A 42 -10.31 21.23 8.60
CA HIS A 42 -10.40 20.13 9.56
C HIS A 42 -9.09 19.35 9.71
N THR A 43 -8.06 19.68 8.93
CA THR A 43 -6.76 19.01 9.02
C THR A 43 -5.95 19.58 10.18
N ASP A 44 -5.58 18.73 11.15
CA ASP A 44 -4.72 19.15 12.24
C ASP A 44 -3.30 19.46 11.70
N PRO A 45 -2.75 20.67 11.95
CA PRO A 45 -1.42 21.06 11.49
C PRO A 45 -0.30 20.08 11.88
N TYR A 46 -0.47 19.33 12.97
CA TYR A 46 0.48 18.32 13.41
C TYR A 46 0.77 17.26 12.32
N PHE A 47 -0.21 16.91 11.48
CA PHE A 47 -0.06 15.88 10.45
C PHE A 47 0.49 16.42 9.13
N LEU A 48 0.47 17.74 8.89
CA LEU A 48 0.89 18.35 7.62
C LEU A 48 2.38 18.13 7.33
N GLU A 49 3.21 18.09 8.35
CA GLU A 49 4.66 17.88 8.21
C GLU A 49 5.06 16.41 8.28
N LYS A 50 4.13 15.50 8.60
CA LYS A 50 4.43 14.09 8.80
C LYS A 50 4.59 13.38 7.48
N LYS A 51 5.64 12.56 7.40
CA LYS A 51 5.96 11.74 6.25
C LYS A 51 6.13 10.28 6.64
N THR A 52 5.79 9.40 5.73
CA THR A 52 6.02 7.96 5.79
C THR A 52 6.66 7.46 4.51
N PHE A 53 7.26 6.28 4.54
CA PHE A 53 7.76 5.68 3.30
C PHE A 53 6.62 5.14 2.44
N GLY A 54 6.81 5.28 1.13
CA GLY A 54 6.01 4.68 0.08
C GLY A 54 6.90 4.17 -1.05
N ALA A 55 6.34 3.35 -1.92
CA ALA A 55 6.98 2.83 -3.11
C ALA A 55 6.17 3.24 -4.35
N SER A 56 6.84 3.85 -5.33
CA SER A 56 6.28 4.17 -6.63
C SER A 56 6.84 3.24 -7.70
N VAL A 57 6.00 2.85 -8.65
CA VAL A 57 6.39 2.10 -9.85
C VAL A 57 6.22 3.02 -11.04
N LYS A 58 7.28 3.17 -11.83
CA LYS A 58 7.27 3.93 -13.08
C LYS A 58 7.48 3.01 -14.28
N ALA A 59 6.66 3.22 -15.30
CA ALA A 59 6.79 2.58 -16.61
C ALA A 59 7.06 3.69 -17.64
N GLY A 60 8.18 3.62 -18.36
CA GLY A 60 8.57 4.67 -19.32
C GLY A 60 8.77 6.04 -18.66
N GLY A 61 9.22 6.09 -17.41
CA GLY A 61 9.42 7.33 -16.64
C GLY A 61 8.16 7.93 -16.01
N VAL A 62 6.98 7.35 -16.25
CA VAL A 62 5.70 7.83 -15.69
C VAL A 62 5.29 6.95 -14.52
N THR A 63 4.93 7.56 -13.38
CA THR A 63 4.38 6.83 -12.22
C THR A 63 3.02 6.23 -12.56
N VAL A 64 2.94 4.90 -12.55
CA VAL A 64 1.72 4.15 -12.90
C VAL A 64 1.04 3.53 -11.69
N SER A 65 1.78 3.29 -10.61
CA SER A 65 1.23 2.75 -9.37
C SER A 65 2.02 3.21 -8.15
N PHE A 66 1.34 3.21 -7.01
CA PHE A 66 1.85 3.68 -5.76
C PHE A 66 1.38 2.79 -4.61
N CYS A 67 2.23 2.58 -3.61
CA CYS A 67 1.85 1.95 -2.35
C CYS A 67 2.52 2.71 -1.20
N ARG A 68 1.80 3.00 -0.13
CA ARG A 68 2.29 3.82 1.00
C ARG A 68 1.90 3.25 2.35
N ASN A 69 2.73 3.51 3.36
CA ASN A 69 2.26 3.49 4.74
C ASN A 69 1.36 4.72 4.93
N ASN A 70 0.11 4.52 5.32
CA ASN A 70 -0.89 5.60 5.38
C ASN A 70 -0.77 6.50 6.61
N GLY A 71 0.26 6.32 7.44
CA GLY A 71 0.52 7.12 8.63
C GLY A 71 -0.07 6.58 9.92
N PHE A 72 -0.86 5.50 9.85
CA PHE A 72 -1.31 4.78 11.03
C PHE A 72 -0.36 3.62 11.33
N SER A 73 0.31 3.68 12.49
CA SER A 73 1.22 2.62 12.96
C SER A 73 1.04 2.39 14.45
N VAL A 74 1.04 1.12 14.86
CA VAL A 74 0.86 0.71 16.26
C VAL A 74 1.92 -0.35 16.57
N GLY A 75 2.79 -0.09 17.53
CA GLY A 75 3.90 -0.99 17.81
C GLY A 75 4.83 -1.12 16.61
N ASN A 76 4.99 -2.34 16.10
CA ASN A 76 5.74 -2.64 14.88
C ASN A 76 4.83 -2.86 13.64
N GLU A 77 3.54 -2.56 13.75
CA GLU A 77 2.58 -2.76 12.68
C GLU A 77 2.19 -1.44 12.01
N TYR A 78 1.86 -1.48 10.72
CA TYR A 78 1.45 -0.30 9.96
C TYR A 78 0.42 -0.61 8.88
N PHE A 79 -0.50 0.31 8.60
CA PHE A 79 -1.46 0.15 7.51
C PHE A 79 -0.91 0.61 6.17
N ILE A 80 -1.36 -0.07 5.12
CA ILE A 80 -0.92 0.22 3.76
C ILE A 80 -2.10 0.60 2.86
N ASP A 81 -1.86 1.57 2.00
CA ASP A 81 -2.73 1.90 0.87
C ASP A 81 -2.00 1.56 -0.43
N ALA A 82 -2.72 1.09 -1.44
CA ALA A 82 -2.16 0.77 -2.75
C ALA A 82 -3.10 1.25 -3.87
N ASP A 83 -2.55 2.00 -4.81
CA ASP A 83 -3.28 2.64 -5.89
C ASP A 83 -2.60 2.38 -7.25
N THR A 84 -3.42 2.13 -8.27
CA THR A 84 -3.04 2.16 -9.68
C THR A 84 -4.02 3.09 -10.39
N TYR A 85 -3.54 4.29 -10.69
CA TYR A 85 -4.37 5.45 -11.03
C TYR A 85 -5.18 5.23 -12.31
N GLU A 86 -4.48 4.91 -13.39
CA GLU A 86 -5.10 4.74 -14.69
C GLU A 86 -5.71 3.35 -14.84
N THR A 87 -6.97 3.29 -15.25
CA THR A 87 -7.66 2.00 -15.48
C THR A 87 -6.94 1.15 -16.52
N ALA A 88 -6.35 1.80 -17.53
CA ALA A 88 -5.54 1.15 -18.56
C ALA A 88 -4.26 0.50 -18.02
N GLU A 89 -3.77 0.90 -16.84
CA GLU A 89 -2.56 0.37 -16.21
C GLU A 89 -2.85 -0.71 -15.16
N ARG A 90 -4.14 -0.95 -14.84
CA ARG A 90 -4.55 -2.02 -13.92
C ARG A 90 -4.33 -3.40 -14.53
N ASN A 91 -4.20 -4.41 -13.67
CA ASN A 91 -3.93 -5.82 -14.04
C ASN A 91 -2.59 -6.07 -14.75
N LYS A 92 -1.69 -5.09 -14.83
CA LYS A 92 -0.32 -5.24 -15.37
C LYS A 92 0.73 -5.60 -14.30
N GLY A 93 0.31 -5.76 -13.04
CA GLY A 93 1.20 -6.15 -11.94
C GLY A 93 1.87 -4.99 -11.19
N TYR A 94 1.68 -3.74 -11.61
CA TYR A 94 2.34 -2.59 -10.96
C TYR A 94 1.97 -2.42 -9.48
N GLY A 95 0.70 -2.56 -9.11
CA GLY A 95 0.30 -2.53 -7.70
C GLY A 95 0.96 -3.63 -6.87
N THR A 96 1.21 -4.80 -7.47
CA THR A 96 1.96 -5.87 -6.81
C THR A 96 3.43 -5.48 -6.61
N GLN A 97 4.07 -4.88 -7.62
CA GLN A 97 5.47 -4.45 -7.53
C GLN A 97 5.64 -3.33 -6.49
N ALA A 98 4.77 -2.32 -6.50
CA ALA A 98 4.77 -1.22 -5.53
C ALA A 98 4.61 -1.75 -4.10
N ALA A 99 3.57 -2.56 -3.86
CA ALA A 99 3.30 -3.11 -2.54
C ALA A 99 4.43 -4.04 -2.07
N ALA A 100 4.95 -4.91 -2.94
CA ALA A 100 6.04 -5.81 -2.58
C ALA A 100 7.34 -5.06 -2.24
N ALA A 101 7.64 -3.97 -2.94
CA ALA A 101 8.78 -3.13 -2.62
C ALA A 101 8.65 -2.48 -1.24
N LEU A 102 7.48 -1.89 -0.94
CA LEU A 102 7.22 -1.25 0.34
C LEU A 102 7.22 -2.25 1.51
N ILE A 103 6.52 -3.37 1.37
CA ILE A 103 6.46 -4.41 2.40
C ILE A 103 7.87 -4.96 2.65
N GLY A 104 8.63 -5.20 1.58
CA GLY A 104 10.03 -5.60 1.68
C GLY A 104 10.85 -4.65 2.52
N TYR A 105 10.77 -3.35 2.21
CA TYR A 105 11.49 -2.30 2.93
C TYR A 105 11.18 -2.31 4.43
N TYR A 106 9.90 -2.33 4.82
CA TYR A 106 9.51 -2.31 6.23
C TYR A 106 9.81 -3.62 6.97
N LEU A 107 9.72 -4.78 6.31
CA LEU A 107 10.12 -6.04 6.92
C LEU A 107 11.60 -6.06 7.29
N GLU A 108 12.49 -5.46 6.49
CA GLU A 108 13.91 -5.31 6.86
C GLU A 108 14.11 -4.40 8.09
N LEU A 109 13.14 -3.52 8.38
CA LEU A 109 13.12 -2.67 9.58
C LEU A 109 12.40 -3.34 10.77
N GLY A 110 11.98 -4.60 10.63
CA GLY A 110 11.22 -5.31 11.67
C GLY A 110 9.75 -4.87 11.79
N MET A 111 9.23 -4.14 10.80
CA MET A 111 7.85 -3.70 10.74
C MET A 111 7.00 -4.62 9.88
N VAL A 112 5.75 -4.86 10.29
CA VAL A 112 4.80 -5.77 9.66
C VAL A 112 3.61 -5.00 9.09
N PRO A 113 3.24 -5.21 7.81
CA PRO A 113 2.08 -4.53 7.24
C PRO A 113 0.76 -5.12 7.73
N LEU A 114 -0.23 -4.26 7.88
CA LEU A 114 -1.64 -4.57 8.03
C LEU A 114 -2.37 -4.21 6.74
N TRP A 115 -3.29 -5.08 6.32
CA TRP A 115 -4.13 -4.87 5.16
C TRP A 115 -5.60 -4.97 5.52
N GLU A 116 -6.35 -3.94 5.14
CA GLU A 116 -7.80 -3.91 5.23
C GLU A 116 -8.42 -3.52 3.90
N THR A 117 -9.59 -4.09 3.64
CA THR A 117 -10.36 -3.75 2.46
C THR A 117 -11.82 -4.16 2.64
N THR A 118 -12.71 -3.52 1.90
CA THR A 118 -14.13 -3.82 1.91
C THR A 118 -14.44 -5.11 1.15
N GLN A 119 -15.59 -5.72 1.44
CA GLN A 119 -16.00 -6.99 0.82
C GLN A 119 -16.25 -6.89 -0.70
N ASP A 120 -16.63 -5.71 -1.17
CA ASP A 120 -16.89 -5.42 -2.58
C ASP A 120 -15.61 -5.06 -3.36
N ASN A 121 -14.52 -4.72 -2.67
CA ASN A 121 -13.24 -4.41 -3.32
C ASN A 121 -12.43 -5.68 -3.65
N LEU A 122 -12.93 -6.44 -4.62
CA LEU A 122 -12.30 -7.68 -5.08
C LEU A 122 -10.86 -7.48 -5.60
N ALA A 123 -10.54 -6.31 -6.13
CA ALA A 123 -9.20 -6.00 -6.63
C ALA A 123 -8.18 -5.96 -5.49
N SER A 124 -8.51 -5.26 -4.39
CA SER A 124 -7.66 -5.19 -3.20
C SER A 124 -7.53 -6.55 -2.51
N GLN A 125 -8.63 -7.31 -2.40
CA GLN A 125 -8.58 -8.68 -1.84
C GLN A 125 -7.64 -9.59 -2.63
N ARG A 126 -7.73 -9.56 -3.96
CA ARG A 126 -6.83 -10.34 -4.83
C ARG A 126 -5.38 -9.91 -4.69
N LEU A 127 -5.13 -8.60 -4.57
CA LEU A 127 -3.79 -8.06 -4.37
C LEU A 127 -3.21 -8.53 -3.02
N ALA A 128 -3.97 -8.43 -1.94
CA ALA A 128 -3.58 -8.91 -0.62
C ALA A 128 -3.22 -10.41 -0.65
N LEU A 129 -4.13 -11.25 -1.16
CA LEU A 129 -3.89 -12.70 -1.27
C LEU A 129 -2.65 -13.01 -2.12
N LYS A 130 -2.46 -12.31 -3.24
CA LYS A 130 -1.29 -12.47 -4.11
C LYS A 130 0.00 -12.15 -3.38
N LEU A 131 0.00 -11.09 -2.56
CA LEU A 131 1.15 -10.68 -1.73
C LEU A 131 1.43 -11.63 -0.56
N GLY A 132 0.59 -12.65 -0.34
CA GLY A 132 0.76 -13.62 0.74
C GLY A 132 0.03 -13.25 2.02
N PHE A 133 -0.89 -12.29 1.98
CA PHE A 133 -1.80 -12.06 3.10
C PHE A 133 -2.87 -13.15 3.18
N LEU A 134 -3.32 -13.45 4.40
CA LEU A 134 -4.43 -14.36 4.69
C LEU A 134 -5.53 -13.61 5.45
N PRO A 135 -6.82 -13.84 5.12
CA PRO A 135 -7.92 -13.24 5.86
C PRO A 135 -7.97 -13.83 7.28
N VAL A 136 -7.97 -12.97 8.30
CA VAL A 136 -8.00 -13.39 9.70
C VAL A 136 -9.26 -12.93 10.43
N GLU A 137 -9.80 -11.79 10.03
CA GLU A 137 -10.97 -11.21 10.68
C GLU A 137 -11.87 -10.49 9.67
N GLN A 138 -13.17 -10.60 9.90
CA GLN A 138 -14.18 -9.81 9.22
C GLN A 138 -15.09 -9.15 10.25
N TYR A 139 -15.26 -7.84 10.14
CA TYR A 139 -16.14 -7.05 11.00
C TYR A 139 -17.00 -6.12 10.14
N PRO A 140 -18.22 -5.79 10.60
CA PRO A 140 -19.08 -4.83 9.90
C PRO A 140 -18.55 -3.40 10.08
N VAL A 141 -18.64 -2.61 9.02
CA VAL A 141 -18.42 -1.16 9.04
C VAL A 141 -19.72 -0.48 8.67
N PHE A 142 -20.11 0.52 9.46
CA PHE A 142 -21.32 1.31 9.25
C PHE A 142 -20.95 2.76 8.94
N THR A 143 -21.58 3.33 7.92
CA THR A 143 -21.51 4.76 7.60
C THR A 143 -22.86 5.40 7.87
N PHE A 144 -22.85 6.62 8.38
CA PHE A 144 -24.05 7.43 8.57
C PHE A 144 -24.07 8.54 7.53
N GLU A 145 -25.15 8.65 6.78
CA GLU A 145 -25.40 9.79 5.91
C GLU A 145 -25.94 10.95 6.76
N LEU A 146 -25.25 12.08 6.72
CA LEU A 146 -25.70 13.31 7.36
C LEU A 146 -26.49 14.11 6.32
N TYR A 147 -27.76 14.36 6.62
CA TYR A 147 -28.67 15.21 5.81
C TYR A 147 -28.69 16.64 6.33
#